data_AF-A0A7L3B292-F1
#
_entry.id   AF-A0A7L3B292-F1
#
_cell.length_a   1.000
_cell.length_b   1.000
_cell.length_c   1.000
_cell.angle_alpha   90.00
_cell.angle_beta   90.00
_cell.angle_gamma   90.00
#
_symmetry.space_group_name_H-M   'P 1'
#
loop_
_entity.id
_entity.type
_entity.pdbx_description
1 polymer ?
#
loop_
_entity_poly.entity_id
_entity_poly.type
_entity_poly.pdbx_seq_one_letter_code
_entity_poly.pdbx_strand_id
1 'polypeptide(L)'
;EKMVIEILSLRLTDSRVASDETIKQLFVECRLHNVIAEETPLSLPKPKIGQKIYYHFGCVIHVDKANNSARRDYLKSMLLQPDLHTDRLRFAVVSDPLACEQDLECQDIGFAYVSLREILQEGRDIIEQDID
;
A
#
# COMPACT_ATOMS: atom_id res chain seq x y z
N GLU A 1 7.96 11.56 16.97
CA GLU A 1 6.85 10.61 16.75
C GLU A 1 6.92 10.11 15.31
N LYS A 2 6.58 8.85 15.04
CA LYS A 2 6.62 8.26 13.69
C LYS A 2 5.50 7.23 13.51
N MET A 3 5.10 7.05 12.26
CA MET A 3 4.32 5.90 11.80
C MET A 3 5.23 5.01 10.95
N VAL A 4 5.06 3.70 11.04
CA VAL A 4 5.82 2.73 10.25
C VAL A 4 4.83 1.88 9.49
N ILE A 5 5.09 1.68 8.20
CA ILE A 5 4.28 0.83 7.32
C ILE A 5 5.21 -0.21 6.74
N GLU A 6 4.86 -1.49 6.88
CA GLU A 6 5.63 -2.60 6.36
C GLU A 6 4.78 -3.43 5.39
N ILE A 7 5.31 -3.65 4.19
CA ILE A 7 4.74 -4.52 3.16
C ILE A 7 5.59 -5.79 3.15
N LEU A 8 5.08 -6.82 3.82
CA LEU A 8 5.82 -8.08 3.99
C LEU A 8 5.72 -8.97 2.76
N SER A 9 4.48 -9.28 2.34
CA SER A 9 4.22 -10.24 1.27
C SER A 9 2.94 -9.95 0.52
N LEU A 10 2.83 -10.46 -0.71
CA LEU A 10 1.64 -10.45 -1.54
C LEU A 10 1.29 -11.88 -1.97
N ARG A 11 -0.01 -12.19 -2.01
CA ARG A 11 -0.56 -13.43 -2.57
C ARG A 11 -1.75 -13.12 -3.47
N LEU A 12 -1.77 -13.69 -4.66
CA LEU A 12 -2.92 -13.59 -5.55
C LEU A 12 -3.96 -14.66 -5.21
N THR A 13 -5.20 -14.22 -5.00
CA THR A 13 -6.38 -15.07 -4.82
C THR A 13 -7.32 -15.03 -6.03
N ASP A 14 -7.31 -13.93 -6.80
CA ASP A 14 -8.08 -13.81 -8.05
C ASP A 14 -7.44 -14.63 -9.18
N SER A 15 -8.19 -15.60 -9.69
CA SER A 15 -7.77 -16.45 -10.80
C SER A 15 -7.55 -15.67 -12.10
N ARG A 16 -8.28 -14.57 -12.34
CA ARG A 16 -8.17 -13.77 -13.57
C ARG A 16 -6.78 -13.18 -13.70
N VAL A 17 -6.34 -12.45 -12.68
CA VAL A 17 -5.01 -11.86 -12.59
C VAL A 17 -3.92 -12.92 -12.63
N ALA A 18 -4.11 -14.02 -11.88
CA ALA A 18 -3.15 -15.12 -11.89
C ALA A 18 -2.98 -15.76 -13.28
N SER A 19 -4.07 -15.89 -14.06
CA SER A 19 -4.06 -16.46 -15.42
C SER A 19 -3.67 -15.49 -16.53
N ASP A 20 -3.62 -14.18 -16.24
CA ASP A 20 -3.33 -13.17 -17.26
C ASP A 20 -1.85 -13.17 -17.63
N GLU A 21 -1.52 -13.76 -18.77
CA GLU A 21 -0.15 -13.86 -19.26
C GLU A 21 0.47 -12.51 -19.64
N THR A 22 -0.29 -11.43 -19.73
CA THR A 22 0.29 -10.09 -19.96
C THR A 22 0.94 -9.52 -18.70
N ILE A 23 0.49 -9.95 -17.52
CA ILE A 23 1.04 -9.51 -16.23
C ILE A 23 2.26 -10.35 -15.86
N LYS A 24 3.44 -9.74 -15.88
CA LYS A 24 4.73 -10.42 -15.66
C LYS A 24 5.33 -10.19 -14.28
N GLN A 25 5.25 -8.96 -13.78
CA GLN A 25 5.85 -8.55 -12.52
C GLN A 25 4.98 -7.50 -11.84
N LEU A 26 5.06 -7.48 -10.51
CA LEU A 26 4.18 -6.71 -9.65
C LEU A 26 4.99 -5.93 -8.63
N PHE A 27 4.55 -4.72 -8.34
CA PHE A 27 4.96 -3.96 -7.16
C PHE A 27 3.73 -3.51 -6.37
N VAL A 28 3.94 -3.00 -5.16
CA VAL A 28 2.85 -2.49 -4.32
C VAL A 28 3.07 -1.01 -4.07
N GLU A 29 2.08 -0.19 -4.43
CA GLU A 29 1.98 1.22 -4.05
C GLU A 29 1.20 1.31 -2.73
N CYS A 30 1.68 2.13 -1.79
CA CYS A 30 1.02 2.49 -0.56
C CYS A 30 0.75 4.01 -0.56
N ARG A 31 -0.53 4.39 -0.50
CA ARG A 31 -0.97 5.78 -0.59
C ARG A 31 -1.94 6.17 0.53
N LEU A 32 -1.68 7.30 1.17
CA LEU A 32 -2.58 7.93 2.14
C LEU A 32 -2.87 9.36 1.71
N HIS A 33 -3.95 9.54 0.94
CA HIS A 33 -4.36 10.81 0.35
C HIS A 33 -3.15 11.67 -0.13
N ASN A 34 -2.93 12.85 0.46
CA ASN A 34 -1.82 13.75 0.14
C ASN A 34 -0.67 13.68 1.16
N VAL A 35 -0.63 12.63 1.98
CA VAL A 35 0.34 12.49 3.08
C VAL A 35 1.47 11.54 2.72
N ILE A 36 1.13 10.42 2.07
CA ILE A 36 2.04 9.32 1.77
C ILE A 36 1.75 8.87 0.34
N ALA A 37 2.81 8.69 -0.45
CA ALA A 37 2.81 7.99 -1.73
C ALA A 37 4.16 7.30 -1.85
N GLU A 38 4.18 6.02 -1.49
CA GLU A 38 5.39 5.19 -1.41
C GLU A 38 5.16 3.91 -2.19
N GLU A 39 6.22 3.31 -2.72
CA GLU A 39 6.12 2.06 -3.48
C GLU A 39 7.26 1.12 -3.12
N THR A 40 7.02 -0.18 -3.27
CA THR A 40 8.10 -1.16 -3.13
C THR A 40 9.14 -0.93 -4.23
N PRO A 41 10.45 -0.85 -3.91
CA PRO A 41 11.47 -0.39 -4.85
C PRO A 41 11.76 -1.35 -6.01
N LEU A 42 11.24 -2.58 -5.93
CA LEU A 42 11.44 -3.62 -6.94
C LEU A 42 10.11 -4.28 -7.29
N SER A 43 9.85 -4.39 -8.58
CA SER A 43 8.84 -5.29 -9.11
C SER A 43 9.32 -6.74 -8.97
N LEU A 44 8.48 -7.60 -8.42
CA LEU A 44 8.75 -9.02 -8.25
C LEU A 44 7.94 -9.84 -9.27
N PRO A 45 8.46 -10.99 -9.74
CA PRO A 45 7.72 -11.83 -10.67
C PRO A 45 6.33 -12.20 -10.14
N LYS A 46 5.32 -12.18 -11.02
CA LYS A 46 3.94 -12.51 -10.67
C LYS A 46 3.90 -13.91 -10.02
N PRO A 47 3.36 -14.05 -8.78
CA PRO A 47 3.26 -15.35 -8.14
C PRO A 47 2.20 -16.22 -8.83
N LYS A 48 2.32 -17.54 -8.69
CA LYS A 48 1.22 -18.45 -9.00
C LYS A 48 0.07 -18.24 -8.00
N ILE A 49 -1.14 -18.63 -8.38
CA ILE A 49 -2.29 -18.56 -7.47
C ILE A 49 -1.99 -19.29 -6.16
N GLY A 50 -2.28 -18.63 -5.03
CA GLY A 50 -2.03 -19.16 -3.69
C GLY A 50 -0.57 -19.05 -3.20
N GLN A 51 0.40 -18.71 -4.06
CA GLN A 51 1.80 -18.52 -3.68
C GLN A 51 2.04 -17.11 -3.11
N LYS A 52 2.85 -17.01 -2.05
CA LYS A 52 3.33 -15.73 -1.51
C LYS A 52 4.65 -15.32 -2.18
N ILE A 53 4.77 -14.04 -2.54
CA ILE A 53 6.03 -13.34 -2.82
C ILE A 53 6.29 -12.34 -1.70
N TYR A 54 7.56 -12.05 -1.42
CA TYR A 54 7.96 -11.30 -0.24
C TYR A 54 8.74 -10.05 -0.63
N TYR A 55 8.24 -8.89 -0.22
CA TYR A 55 8.88 -7.60 -0.46
C TYR A 55 9.77 -7.17 0.70
N HIS A 56 9.35 -7.45 1.95
CA HIS A 56 10.02 -7.00 3.16
C HIS A 56 10.39 -5.50 3.11
N PHE A 57 9.46 -4.69 2.61
CA PHE A 57 9.65 -3.26 2.47
C PHE A 57 9.08 -2.54 3.69
N GLY A 58 9.83 -1.56 4.21
CA GLY A 58 9.39 -0.72 5.33
C GLY A 58 9.58 0.75 5.01
N CYS A 59 8.53 1.54 5.26
CA CYS A 59 8.57 2.99 5.15
C CYS A 59 8.33 3.64 6.52
N VAL A 60 9.10 4.69 6.83
CA VAL A 60 8.99 5.46 8.07
C VAL A 60 8.47 6.85 7.75
N ILE A 61 7.28 7.16 8.28
CA ILE A 61 6.67 8.48 8.15
C ILE A 61 6.86 9.25 9.45
N HIS A 62 7.72 10.26 9.40
CA HIS A 62 7.93 11.18 10.52
C HIS A 62 6.72 12.11 10.67
N VAL A 63 6.19 12.17 11.89
CA VAL A 63 5.00 12.97 12.28
C VAL A 63 5.24 13.72 13.59
N ASP A 64 6.51 13.96 13.94
CA ASP A 64 6.88 14.69 15.13
C ASP A 64 6.45 16.16 15.06
N LYS A 65 6.06 16.72 16.20
CA LYS A 65 5.56 18.10 16.27
C LYS A 65 6.64 19.13 15.87
N ALA A 66 7.92 18.84 16.10
CA ALA A 66 9.00 19.81 15.89
C ALA A 66 9.28 20.06 14.40
N ASN A 67 9.39 18.99 13.61
CA ASN A 67 9.79 19.06 12.20
C ASN A 67 8.66 18.76 11.23
N ASN A 68 7.57 18.12 11.69
CA ASN A 68 6.50 17.59 10.84
C ASN A 68 5.11 18.07 11.32
N SER A 69 5.02 19.27 11.90
CA SER A 69 3.77 19.83 12.44
C SER A 69 2.64 19.91 11.41
N ALA A 70 2.92 20.40 10.19
CA ALA A 70 1.91 20.51 9.14
C ALA A 70 1.32 19.14 8.75
N ARG A 71 2.18 18.13 8.55
CA ARG A 71 1.75 16.76 8.28
C ARG A 71 0.93 16.19 9.44
N ARG A 72 1.40 16.40 10.67
CA ARG A 72 0.72 15.95 11.89
C ARG A 72 -0.67 16.59 12.02
N ASP A 73 -0.80 17.87 11.76
CA ASP A 73 -2.09 18.57 11.88
C ASP A 73 -3.05 18.19 10.75
N TYR A 74 -2.53 17.92 9.55
CA TYR A 74 -3.32 17.35 8.45
C TYR A 74 -3.84 15.94 8.79
N LEU A 75 -3.00 15.06 9.33
CA LEU A 75 -3.43 13.73 9.78
C LEU A 75 -4.51 13.83 10.85
N LYS A 76 -4.38 14.77 11.80
CA LYS A 76 -5.44 15.01 12.80
C LYS A 76 -6.74 15.47 12.16
N SER A 77 -6.71 16.46 11.25
CA SER A 77 -7.94 16.96 10.63
C SER A 77 -8.64 15.88 9.82
N MET A 78 -7.88 15.07 9.08
CA MET A 78 -8.36 13.89 8.36
C MET A 78 -9.05 12.89 9.30
N LEU A 79 -8.42 12.55 10.43
CA LEU A 79 -8.99 11.63 11.42
C LEU A 79 -10.21 12.23 12.16
N LEU A 80 -10.38 13.55 12.17
CA LEU A 80 -11.54 14.22 12.77
C LEU A 80 -12.71 14.39 11.81
N GLN A 81 -12.51 14.21 10.50
CA GLN A 81 -13.54 14.36 9.46
C GLN A 81 -14.00 12.98 8.94
N PRO A 82 -15.16 12.45 9.34
CA PRO A 82 -15.59 11.08 9.01
C PRO A 82 -16.02 10.89 7.54
N ASP A 83 -16.41 11.96 6.85
CA ASP A 83 -17.25 11.85 5.65
C ASP A 83 -16.50 11.67 4.32
N LEU A 84 -15.16 11.66 4.32
CA LEU A 84 -14.36 11.71 3.08
C LEU A 84 -13.59 10.41 2.74
N HIS A 85 -13.64 9.37 3.59
CA HIS A 85 -12.80 8.16 3.44
C HIS A 85 -11.31 8.44 3.20
N THR A 86 -10.84 9.64 3.55
CA THR A 86 -9.47 10.12 3.36
C THR A 86 -8.51 9.50 4.35
N ASP A 87 -9.04 8.93 5.42
CA ASP A 87 -8.33 8.23 6.49
C ASP A 87 -7.95 6.78 6.16
N ARG A 88 -8.27 6.32 4.95
CA ARG A 88 -7.91 4.98 4.48
C ARG A 88 -6.54 5.00 3.80
N LEU A 89 -5.62 4.24 4.36
CA LEU A 89 -4.37 3.86 3.69
C LEU A 89 -4.71 2.84 2.62
N ARG A 90 -4.45 3.18 1.36
CA ARG A 90 -4.69 2.32 0.21
C ARG A 90 -3.40 1.62 -0.17
N PHE A 91 -3.46 0.31 -0.33
CA PHE A 91 -2.44 -0.48 -1.01
C PHE A 91 -2.96 -0.83 -2.40
N ALA A 92 -2.24 -0.49 -3.45
CA ALA A 92 -2.53 -0.89 -4.82
C ALA A 92 -1.48 -1.90 -5.27
N VAL A 93 -1.92 -3.03 -5.79
CA VAL A 93 -1.05 -3.96 -6.52
C VAL A 93 -0.99 -3.48 -7.95
N VAL A 94 0.21 -3.24 -8.45
CA VAL A 94 0.43 -2.62 -9.76
C VAL A 94 1.21 -3.58 -10.65
N SER A 95 0.70 -3.79 -11.87
CA SER A 95 1.43 -4.49 -12.93
C SER A 95 2.44 -3.55 -13.55
N ASP A 96 3.70 -4.00 -13.58
CA ASP A 96 4.82 -3.26 -14.18
C ASP A 96 5.26 -3.98 -15.47
N PRO A 97 5.03 -3.39 -16.66
CA PRO A 97 5.48 -3.97 -17.92
C PRO A 97 6.99 -4.21 -17.94
N LEU A 98 7.45 -5.19 -18.72
CA LEU A 98 8.89 -5.40 -18.86
C LEU A 98 9.52 -4.25 -19.65
N ALA A 99 10.81 -3.98 -19.45
CA ALA A 99 11.53 -2.91 -20.16
C ALA A 99 11.54 -3.06 -21.71
N CYS A 100 11.25 -4.26 -22.22
CA CYS A 100 11.08 -4.52 -23.66
C CYS A 100 9.68 -4.19 -24.18
N GLU A 101 8.71 -3.93 -23.29
CA GLU A 101 7.30 -3.64 -23.58
C GLU A 101 7.03 -2.13 -23.39
N GLN A 102 7.81 -1.29 -24.07
CA GLN A 102 7.88 0.16 -23.83
C GLN A 102 6.59 0.94 -24.11
N ASP A 103 5.62 0.34 -24.80
CA ASP A 103 4.33 0.97 -25.13
C ASP A 103 3.24 0.68 -24.09
N LEU A 104 3.52 -0.15 -23.08
CA LEU A 104 2.57 -0.49 -22.03
C LEU A 104 2.75 0.42 -20.81
N GLU A 105 1.64 0.88 -20.25
CA GLU A 105 1.62 1.63 -19.00
C GLU A 105 1.40 0.70 -17.81
N CYS A 106 1.85 1.13 -16.63
CA CYS A 106 1.54 0.45 -15.37
C CYS A 106 0.03 0.46 -15.10
N GLN A 107 -0.49 -0.64 -14.57
CA GLN A 107 -1.93 -0.79 -14.31
C GLN A 107 -2.18 -1.28 -12.89
N ASP A 108 -3.12 -0.64 -12.20
CA ASP A 108 -3.64 -1.12 -10.92
C ASP A 108 -4.50 -2.36 -11.16
N ILE A 109 -4.12 -3.48 -10.54
CA ILE A 109 -4.80 -4.78 -10.72
C ILE A 109 -5.53 -5.26 -9.46
N GLY A 110 -5.34 -4.59 -8.33
CA GLY A 110 -6.01 -4.90 -7.07
C GLY A 110 -5.78 -3.83 -6.01
N PHE A 111 -6.68 -3.75 -5.04
CA PHE A 111 -6.61 -2.76 -3.96
C PHE A 111 -6.97 -3.41 -2.63
N ALA A 112 -6.25 -3.01 -1.58
CA ALA A 112 -6.58 -3.30 -0.19
C ALA A 112 -6.54 -2.01 0.63
N TYR A 113 -7.25 -1.97 1.76
CA TYR A 113 -7.40 -0.74 2.56
C TYR A 113 -7.21 -1.00 4.04
N VAL A 114 -6.56 -0.05 4.72
CA VAL A 114 -6.43 -0.02 6.18
C VAL A 114 -6.97 1.31 6.70
N SER A 115 -7.85 1.26 7.69
CA SER A 115 -8.44 2.45 8.32
C SER A 115 -7.56 2.94 9.47
N LEU A 116 -6.94 4.12 9.32
CA LEU A 116 -6.17 4.73 10.42
C LEU A 116 -7.07 5.11 11.61
N ARG A 117 -8.35 5.39 11.34
CA ARG A 117 -9.34 5.68 12.37
C ARG A 117 -9.62 4.47 13.25
N GLU A 118 -9.75 3.29 12.66
CA GLU A 118 -9.93 2.04 13.41
C GLU A 118 -8.71 1.77 14.30
N ILE A 119 -7.50 1.92 13.76
CA ILE A 119 -6.25 1.80 14.54
C ILE A 119 -6.26 2.76 15.74
N LEU A 120 -6.65 4.02 15.53
CA LEU A 120 -6.72 5.01 16.60
C LEU A 120 -7.81 4.69 17.64
N GLN A 121 -8.98 4.24 17.20
CA GLN A 121 -10.11 3.92 18.08
C GLN A 121 -9.85 2.67 18.92
N GLU A 122 -9.25 1.64 18.33
CA GLU A 122 -8.87 0.42 19.02
C GLU A 122 -7.60 0.59 19.87
N GLY A 123 -6.77 1.58 19.54
CA GLY A 123 -5.50 1.83 20.21
C GLY A 123 -4.50 0.69 20.03
N ARG A 124 -4.58 -0.03 18.90
CA ARG A 124 -3.75 -1.20 18.59
C ARG A 124 -3.20 -1.13 17.18
N ASP A 125 -1.93 -1.48 17.05
CA ASP A 125 -1.27 -1.61 15.75
C ASP A 125 -1.72 -2.88 15.02
N ILE A 126 -1.70 -2.84 13.70
CA ILE A 126 -1.89 -4.00 12.83
C ILE A 126 -0.53 -4.65 12.59
N ILE A 127 -0.34 -5.87 13.08
CA ILE A 127 0.93 -6.59 13.04
C ILE A 127 0.76 -7.86 12.22
N GLU A 128 1.55 -8.00 11.14
CA GLU A 128 1.62 -9.19 10.28
C GLU A 128 0.26 -9.74 9.82
N GLN A 129 -0.74 -8.86 9.65
CA GLN A 129 -2.09 -9.24 9.26
C GLN A 129 -2.25 -9.22 7.73
N ASP A 130 -2.85 -10.28 7.17
CA ASP A 130 -3.28 -10.28 5.78
C ASP A 130 -4.51 -9.34 5.64
N ILE A 131 -4.50 -8.48 4.61
CA ILE A 131 -5.60 -7.57 4.25
C ILE A 131 -6.12 -7.93 2.85
N ASP A 132 -7.43 -7.85 2.65
CA ASP A 132 -8.12 -8.18 1.40
C ASP A 132 -8.33 -6.96 0.49
#